data_AF-A0A2H0CSJ2-F1
#
_entry.id   AF-A0A2H0CSJ2-F1
#
_cell.length_a   1.000
_cell.length_b   1.000
_cell.length_c   1.000
_cell.angle_alpha   90.00
_cell.angle_beta   90.00
_cell.angle_gamma   90.00
#
_symmetry.space_group_name_H-M   'P 1'
#
loop_
_entity.id
_entity.type
_entity.pdbx_description
1 polymer ?
#
loop_
_entity_poly.entity_id
_entity_poly.type
_entity_poly.pdbx_seq_one_letter_code
_entity_poly.pdbx_strand_id
1 'polypeptide(L)'
;MSQIKEDLICEIIRLSQANLLDKKCANMSCEAQEEVAVDWIRKNAADYRVGYHSRLDAYSASKLGEILKDLSKTGKELSDILADIETSSV
;
A
#
# COMPACT_ATOMS: atom_id res chain seq x y z
N MET A 1 16.87 7.72 9.43
CA MET A 1 15.94 7.86 8.29
C MET A 1 15.61 9.34 8.12
N SER A 2 15.58 9.89 6.90
CA SER A 2 15.15 11.28 6.71
C SER A 2 13.62 11.37 6.86
N GLN A 3 13.11 12.51 7.33
CA GLN A 3 11.66 12.73 7.48
C GLN A 3 10.91 12.46 6.16
N ILE A 4 11.46 12.95 5.04
CA ILE A 4 10.90 12.73 3.69
C ILE A 4 10.76 11.24 3.36
N LYS A 5 11.72 10.41 3.77
CA LYS A 5 11.66 8.96 3.52
C LYS A 5 10.54 8.31 4.33
N GLU A 6 10.39 8.67 5.61
CA GLU A 6 9.30 8.15 6.44
C GLU A 6 7.93 8.61 5.92
N ASP A 7 7.81 9.87 5.50
CA ASP A 7 6.58 10.40 4.92
C ASP A 7 6.19 9.64 3.64
N LEU A 8 7.16 9.34 2.76
CA LEU A 8 6.94 8.51 1.57
C LEU A 8 6.48 7.11 1.93
N ILE A 9 7.11 6.45 2.92
CA ILE A 9 6.71 5.11 3.36
C ILE A 9 5.27 5.13 3.90
N CYS A 10 4.92 6.12 4.72
CA CYS A 10 3.57 6.28 5.24
C CYS A 10 2.54 6.45 4.13
N GLU A 11 2.84 7.30 3.14
CA GLU A 11 1.94 7.57 2.02
C GLU A 11 1.77 6.35 1.11
N ILE A 12 2.85 5.62 0.84
CA ILE A 12 2.83 4.37 0.08
C ILE A 12 1.94 3.33 0.77
N ILE A 13 2.09 3.16 2.08
CA ILE A 13 1.27 2.21 2.87
C ILE A 13 -0.20 2.64 2.85
N ARG A 14 -0.48 3.92 3.08
CA ARG A 14 -1.84 4.47 3.08
C ARG A 14 -2.53 4.25 1.74
N LEU A 15 -1.87 4.60 0.65
CA LEU A 15 -2.43 4.46 -0.70
C LEU A 15 -2.62 2.99 -1.08
N SER A 16 -1.68 2.12 -0.73
CA SER A 16 -1.82 0.68 -0.95
C SER A 16 -3.02 0.09 -0.20
N GLN A 17 -3.23 0.49 1.05
CA GLN A 17 -4.40 0.08 1.84
C GLN A 17 -5.71 0.56 1.20
N ALA A 18 -5.75 1.81 0.70
CA ALA A 18 -6.90 2.31 -0.04
C ALA A 18 -7.19 1.47 -1.29
N ASN A 19 -6.17 1.21 -2.12
CA ASN A 19 -6.31 0.39 -3.33
C ASN A 19 -6.78 -1.05 -3.01
N LEU A 20 -6.28 -1.66 -1.93
CA LEU A 20 -6.71 -2.98 -1.50
C LEU A 20 -8.19 -2.98 -1.04
N LEU A 21 -8.59 -1.97 -0.28
CA LEU A 21 -9.97 -1.83 0.19
C LEU A 21 -10.92 -1.56 -0.97
N ASP A 22 -10.56 -0.67 -1.91
CA ASP A 22 -11.33 -0.42 -3.13
C ASP A 22 -11.56 -1.71 -3.92
N LYS A 23 -10.52 -2.54 -4.08
CA LYS A 23 -10.63 -3.87 -4.72
C LYS A 23 -11.56 -4.82 -3.95
N LYS A 24 -11.46 -4.88 -2.62
CA LYS A 24 -12.33 -5.74 -1.76
C LYS A 24 -13.80 -5.28 -1.80
N CYS A 25 -14.01 -3.99 -1.92
CA CYS A 25 -15.30 -3.32 -1.80
C CYS A 25 -16.00 -3.07 -3.15
N ALA A 26 -15.32 -3.32 -4.28
CA ALA A 26 -15.75 -2.92 -5.63
C ALA A 26 -17.19 -3.30 -6.01
N ASN A 27 -17.72 -4.40 -5.47
CA ASN A 27 -19.06 -4.92 -5.79
C ASN A 27 -20.08 -4.77 -4.66
N MET A 28 -19.77 -3.99 -3.62
CA MET A 28 -20.62 -3.82 -2.45
C MET A 28 -21.40 -2.49 -2.50
N SER A 29 -22.53 -2.40 -1.78
CA SER A 29 -23.21 -1.14 -1.55
C SER A 29 -22.37 -0.22 -0.67
N CYS A 30 -22.54 1.10 -0.80
CA CYS A 30 -21.78 2.10 -0.04
C CYS A 30 -21.74 1.81 1.48
N GLU A 31 -22.89 1.48 2.06
CA GLU A 31 -23.02 1.15 3.49
C GLU A 31 -22.20 -0.10 3.87
N ALA A 32 -22.24 -1.15 3.05
CA ALA A 32 -21.44 -2.36 3.27
C ALA A 32 -19.94 -2.11 3.07
N GLN A 33 -19.56 -1.20 2.16
CA GLN A 33 -18.15 -0.84 1.94
C GLN A 33 -17.56 -0.17 3.19
N GLU A 34 -18.29 0.75 3.82
CA GLU A 34 -17.81 1.43 5.03
C GLU A 34 -17.62 0.45 6.19
N GLU A 35 -18.61 -0.43 6.43
CA GLU A 35 -18.52 -1.44 7.48
C GLU A 35 -17.32 -2.38 7.24
N VAL A 36 -17.17 -2.91 6.01
CA VAL A 36 -16.06 -3.80 5.65
C VAL A 36 -14.70 -3.09 5.77
N ALA A 37 -14.60 -1.84 5.33
CA ALA A 37 -13.37 -1.06 5.43
C ALA A 37 -12.97 -0.83 6.89
N VAL A 38 -13.90 -0.39 7.74
CA VAL A 38 -13.66 -0.16 9.16
C VAL A 38 -13.25 -1.45 9.87
N ASP A 39 -13.94 -2.56 9.59
CA ASP A 39 -13.63 -3.86 10.18
C ASP A 39 -12.26 -4.38 9.75
N TRP A 40 -11.92 -4.20 8.46
CA TRP A 40 -10.63 -4.59 7.94
C TRP A 40 -9.51 -3.74 8.57
N ILE A 41 -9.68 -2.42 8.65
CA ILE A 41 -8.71 -1.51 9.26
C ILE A 41 -8.46 -1.91 10.72
N ARG A 42 -9.53 -2.12 11.49
CA ARG A 42 -9.44 -2.52 12.91
C ARG A 42 -8.63 -3.79 13.11
N LYS A 43 -8.75 -4.75 12.19
CA LYS A 43 -8.12 -6.08 12.30
C LYS A 43 -6.72 -6.14 11.69
N ASN A 44 -6.41 -5.34 10.66
CA ASN A 44 -5.26 -5.57 9.80
C ASN A 44 -4.32 -4.37 9.60
N ALA A 45 -4.75 -3.13 9.88
CA ALA A 45 -3.98 -1.96 9.47
C ALA A 45 -2.59 -1.87 10.14
N ALA A 46 -2.50 -2.27 11.42
CA ALA A 46 -1.24 -2.28 12.17
C ALA A 46 -0.26 -3.29 11.58
N ASP A 47 -0.69 -4.54 11.38
CA ASP A 47 0.15 -5.61 10.84
C ASP A 47 0.55 -5.32 9.39
N TYR A 48 -0.36 -4.77 8.59
CA TYR A 48 -0.07 -4.33 7.23
C TYR A 48 1.02 -3.26 7.20
N ARG A 49 0.95 -2.28 8.10
CA ARG A 49 1.98 -1.24 8.23
C ARG A 49 3.31 -1.85 8.62
N VAL A 50 3.35 -2.67 9.68
CA VAL A 50 4.59 -3.29 10.18
C VAL A 50 5.23 -4.19 9.10
N GLY A 51 4.40 -4.99 8.42
CA GLY A 51 4.86 -5.94 7.40
C GLY A 51 5.52 -5.26 6.20
N TYR A 52 5.02 -4.10 5.79
CA TYR A 52 5.59 -3.39 4.65
C TYR A 52 6.59 -2.29 4.99
N HIS A 53 6.53 -1.71 6.20
CA HIS A 53 7.46 -0.66 6.60
C HIS A 53 8.92 -1.13 6.52
N SER A 54 9.22 -2.30 7.09
CA SER A 54 10.57 -2.89 7.05
C SER A 54 11.06 -3.18 5.62
N ARG A 55 10.18 -3.67 4.74
CA ARG A 55 10.49 -3.90 3.31
C ARG A 55 10.77 -2.58 2.58
N LEU A 56 9.95 -1.56 2.84
CA LEU A 56 10.07 -0.25 2.20
C LEU A 56 11.30 0.53 2.68
N ASP A 57 11.71 0.34 3.94
CA ASP A 57 12.91 0.99 4.46
C ASP A 57 14.20 0.49 3.76
N ALA A 58 14.20 -0.66 3.08
CA ALA A 58 15.34 -1.08 2.27
C ALA A 58 15.54 -0.23 1.00
N TYR A 59 14.52 0.50 0.54
CA TYR A 59 14.58 1.28 -0.69
C TYR A 59 15.11 2.71 -0.48
N SER A 60 15.69 3.28 -1.54
CA SER A 60 16.04 4.69 -1.58
C SER A 60 14.79 5.58 -1.72
N ALA A 61 14.88 6.86 -1.35
CA ALA A 61 13.77 7.81 -1.51
C ALA A 61 13.32 7.94 -2.98
N SER A 62 14.25 7.88 -3.94
CA SER A 62 13.92 7.86 -5.36
C SER A 62 13.09 6.63 -5.73
N LYS A 63 13.49 5.45 -5.25
CA LYS A 63 12.76 4.21 -5.54
C LYS A 63 11.38 4.19 -4.88
N LEU A 64 11.26 4.72 -3.67
CA LEU A 64 9.96 4.93 -3.01
C LEU A 64 9.05 5.86 -3.83
N GLY A 65 9.62 6.93 -4.41
CA GLY A 65 8.88 7.81 -5.32
C GLY A 65 8.35 7.10 -6.57
N GLU A 66 9.12 6.15 -7.14
CA GLU A 66 8.65 5.30 -8.24
C GLU A 66 7.50 4.39 -7.81
N ILE A 67 7.65 3.70 -6.67
CA ILE A 67 6.61 2.82 -6.12
C ILE A 67 5.31 3.60 -5.89
N LEU A 68 5.39 4.79 -5.30
CA LEU A 68 4.23 5.65 -5.07
C LEU A 68 3.53 6.05 -6.38
N LYS A 69 4.33 6.37 -7.40
CA LYS A 69 3.82 6.71 -8.74
C LYS A 69 3.10 5.52 -9.37
N ASP A 70 3.64 4.31 -9.23
CA ASP A 70 3.03 3.11 -9.81
C ASP A 70 1.74 2.73 -9.09
N LEU A 71 1.69 2.80 -7.76
CA LEU A 71 0.46 2.64 -6.97
C LEU A 71 -0.65 3.59 -7.43
N SER A 72 -0.30 4.88 -7.58
CA SER A 72 -1.23 5.93 -7.99
C SER A 72 -1.80 5.72 -9.40
N LYS A 73 -1.01 5.14 -10.30
CA LYS A 73 -1.39 4.98 -11.72
C LYS A 73 -2.14 3.70 -12.02
N THR A 74 -1.82 2.64 -11.29
CA THR A 74 -2.29 1.28 -11.64
C THR A 74 -3.45 0.81 -10.78
N GLY A 75 -3.69 1.44 -9.63
CA GLY A 75 -4.64 0.93 -8.63
C GLY A 75 -4.22 -0.42 -8.03
N LYS A 76 -2.97 -0.85 -8.28
CA LYS A 76 -2.38 -2.04 -7.64
C LYS A 76 -2.13 -1.77 -6.16
N GLU A 77 -2.04 -2.84 -5.38
CA GLU A 77 -1.58 -2.77 -4.00
C GLU A 77 -0.12 -3.25 -3.90
N LEU A 78 0.54 -3.01 -2.76
CA LEU A 78 1.97 -3.15 -2.59
C LEU A 78 2.49 -4.54 -2.90
N SER A 79 1.72 -5.56 -2.55
CA SER A 79 1.97 -6.97 -2.89
C SER A 79 2.24 -7.15 -4.38
N ASP A 80 1.35 -6.59 -5.22
CA ASP A 80 1.43 -6.68 -6.68
C ASP A 80 2.68 -5.94 -7.19
N ILE A 81 2.92 -4.72 -6.69
CA ILE A 81 4.05 -3.89 -7.10
C ILE A 81 5.39 -4.54 -6.73
N LEU A 82 5.49 -5.11 -5.53
CA LEU A 82 6.73 -5.75 -5.08
C LEU A 82 6.98 -7.05 -5.84
N ALA A 83 5.94 -7.83 -6.15
CA ALA A 83 6.07 -9.00 -7.01
C ALA A 83 6.54 -8.63 -8.43
N ASP A 84 6.05 -7.54 -9.01
CA ASP A 84 6.50 -7.03 -10.31
C ASP A 84 7.99 -6.62 -10.28
N ILE A 85 8.45 -6.01 -9.19
CA ILE A 85 9.86 -5.63 -9.01
C ILE A 85 10.75 -6.87 -8.89
N GLU A 86 10.33 -7.84 -8.08
CA GLU A 86 11.05 -9.10 -7.86
C GLU A 86 11.17 -9.91 -9.17
N THR A 87 10.12 -9.91 -10.01
CA THR A 87 10.11 -10.62 -11.31
C THR A 87 10.83 -9.88 -12.44
N SER A 88 10.90 -8.54 -12.40
CA SER A 88 11.66 -7.73 -13.37
C SER A 88 13.18 -7.73 -13.12
N SER A 89 13.60 -8.30 -12.00
CA SER A 89 15.01 -8.40 -11.59
C SER A 89 15.69 -9.71 -12.04
N VAL A 90 14.97 -10.55 -12.80
CA VAL A 90 15.42 -11.84 -13.39
C VAL A 90 15.58 -11.69 -14.89
#